data_AF-A0A7S2F0L8-F1
#
_entry.id   AF-A0A7S2F0L8-F1
#
_cell.length_a   1.000
_cell.length_b   1.000
_cell.length_c   1.000
_cell.angle_alpha   90.00
_cell.angle_beta   90.00
_cell.angle_gamma   90.00
#
_symmetry.space_group_name_H-M   'P 1'
#
loop_
_entity.id
_entity.type
_entity.pdbx_description
1 polymer ?
#
loop_
_entity_poly.entity_id
_entity_poly.type
_entity_poly.pdbx_seq_one_letter_code
_entity_poly.pdbx_strand_id
1 'polypeptide(L)'
;AVRLMRYLSLFTTVKLILQAIIGSWVGFFWSVIVITLVYCLFSIIIVQGLADFLVLQDGAVDSRLRGDITSYFDGVGACTMTLFKATFGGQDWNLYYDVLNRTGAAGAIIFVFFICFMRISVLNIITALFVEMTSRLATPCTHTQARMKRDRERDDARELRRLVSTLDTDASGRISAWQFKDMVGNVHMRHCFAVLGLDLRNTEDFFDMLGFVSGDS
;
A
#
# COMPACT_ATOMS: atom_id res chain seq x y z
N ALA A 1 -16.21 13.60 33.67
CA ALA A 1 -16.66 13.37 32.28
C ALA A 1 -15.53 13.44 31.24
N VAL A 2 -14.76 14.54 31.14
CA VAL A 2 -13.73 14.74 30.08
C VAL A 2 -12.59 13.71 30.08
N ARG A 3 -12.11 13.26 31.26
CA ARG A 3 -11.10 12.18 31.35
C ARG A 3 -11.61 10.84 30.80
N LEU A 4 -12.89 10.52 31.04
CA LEU A 4 -13.52 9.27 30.57
C LEU A 4 -13.68 9.26 29.05
N MET A 5 -14.04 10.40 28.45
CA MET A 5 -14.12 10.55 26.99
C MET A 5 -12.76 10.40 26.31
N ARG A 6 -11.66 10.89 26.93
CA ARG A 6 -10.29 10.65 26.42
C ARG A 6 -9.95 9.16 26.39
N TYR A 7 -10.26 8.40 27.44
CA TYR A 7 -10.04 6.96 27.47
C TYR A 7 -10.85 6.21 26.41
N LEU A 8 -12.12 6.57 26.20
CA LEU A 8 -12.94 6.00 25.13
C LEU A 8 -12.41 6.35 23.73
N SER A 9 -11.95 7.59 23.53
CA SER A 9 -11.33 7.99 22.24
C SER A 9 -10.01 7.28 21.96
N LEU A 10 -9.15 7.11 22.98
CA LEU A 10 -7.90 6.36 22.88
C LEU A 10 -8.15 4.89 22.52
N PHE A 11 -9.14 4.25 23.14
CA PHE A 11 -9.49 2.87 22.83
C PHE A 11 -10.00 2.71 21.39
N THR A 12 -10.76 3.68 20.89
CA THR A 12 -11.20 3.70 19.48
C THR A 12 -10.04 3.90 18.52
N THR A 13 -9.12 4.83 18.82
CA THR A 13 -7.90 5.04 18.03
C THR A 13 -7.00 3.80 18.03
N VAL A 14 -6.81 3.16 19.19
CA VAL A 14 -6.03 1.91 19.31
C VAL A 14 -6.67 0.78 18.53
N LYS A 15 -8.01 0.61 18.60
CA LYS A 15 -8.74 -0.40 17.81
C LYS A 15 -8.61 -0.16 16.30
N LEU A 16 -8.69 1.09 15.85
CA LEU A 16 -8.48 1.45 14.45
C LEU A 16 -7.06 1.12 13.97
N ILE A 17 -6.04 1.44 14.77
CA ILE A 17 -4.65 1.10 14.46
C ILE A 17 -4.47 -0.43 14.43
N LEU A 18 -5.05 -1.15 15.39
CA LEU A 18 -5.03 -2.61 15.43
C LEU A 18 -5.71 -3.24 14.22
N GLN A 19 -6.88 -2.74 13.79
CA GLN A 19 -7.54 -3.22 12.58
C GLN A 19 -6.75 -2.92 11.31
N ALA A 20 -6.11 -1.75 11.24
CA ALA A 20 -5.22 -1.41 10.12
C ALA A 20 -3.97 -2.30 10.09
N ILE A 21 -3.37 -2.58 11.25
CA ILE A 21 -2.26 -3.51 11.38
C ILE A 21 -2.74 -4.91 10.97
N ILE A 22 -3.83 -5.43 11.57
CA ILE A 22 -4.47 -6.73 11.28
C ILE A 22 -4.76 -6.92 9.78
N GLY A 23 -5.26 -5.88 9.10
CA GLY A 23 -5.49 -5.90 7.65
C GLY A 23 -4.21 -5.97 6.81
N SER A 24 -3.06 -5.59 7.38
CA SER A 24 -1.77 -5.51 6.66
C SER A 24 -0.83 -6.70 6.92
N TRP A 25 -1.16 -7.61 7.85
CA TRP A 25 -0.25 -8.74 8.19
C TRP A 25 -0.05 -9.73 7.05
N VAL A 26 -1.03 -9.89 6.14
CA VAL A 26 -0.88 -10.81 5.01
C VAL A 26 0.26 -10.34 4.10
N GLY A 27 0.30 -9.04 3.77
CA GLY A 27 1.40 -8.45 2.97
C GLY A 27 2.74 -8.47 3.71
N PHE A 28 2.74 -8.19 5.02
CA PHE A 28 3.94 -8.30 5.85
C PHE A 28 4.48 -9.73 5.88
N PHE A 29 3.62 -10.73 6.05
CA PHE A 29 4.01 -12.14 6.07
C PHE A 29 4.67 -12.56 4.76
N TRP A 30 4.07 -12.23 3.61
CA TRP A 30 4.69 -12.50 2.30
C TRP A 30 6.02 -11.76 2.12
N SER A 31 6.14 -10.54 2.61
CA SER A 31 7.39 -9.77 2.57
C SER A 31 8.49 -10.45 3.40
N VAL A 32 8.17 -10.93 4.60
CA VAL A 32 9.12 -11.70 5.43
C VAL A 32 9.55 -12.99 4.75
N ILE A 33 8.63 -13.70 4.07
CA ILE A 33 8.98 -14.89 3.29
C ILE A 33 9.96 -14.52 2.17
N VAL A 34 9.66 -13.49 1.37
CA VAL A 34 10.54 -13.06 0.26
C VAL A 34 11.91 -12.67 0.78
N ILE A 35 11.97 -11.91 1.87
CA ILE A 35 13.24 -11.53 2.51
C ILE A 35 13.99 -12.79 2.94
N THR A 36 13.34 -13.73 3.63
CA THR A 36 13.97 -14.97 4.09
C THR A 36 14.52 -15.80 2.93
N LEU A 37 13.79 -15.87 1.81
CA LEU A 37 14.26 -16.54 0.60
C LEU A 37 15.51 -15.89 0.03
N VAL A 38 15.57 -14.55 -0.02
CA VAL A 38 16.77 -13.82 -0.46
C VAL A 38 17.96 -14.16 0.45
N TYR A 39 17.78 -14.19 1.76
CA TYR A 39 18.85 -14.60 2.69
C TYR A 39 19.33 -16.02 2.41
N CYS A 40 18.41 -16.97 2.20
CA CYS A 40 18.75 -18.34 1.86
C CYS A 40 19.53 -18.44 0.53
N LEU A 41 19.16 -17.65 -0.49
CA LEU A 41 19.87 -17.66 -1.77
C LEU A 41 21.32 -17.22 -1.63
N PHE A 42 21.59 -16.10 -0.96
CA PHE A 42 22.95 -15.63 -0.71
C PHE A 42 23.73 -16.59 0.19
N SER A 43 23.05 -17.16 1.19
CA SER A 43 23.63 -18.17 2.07
C SER A 43 24.09 -19.41 1.32
N ILE A 44 23.28 -19.93 0.38
CA ILE A 44 23.66 -21.06 -0.48
C ILE A 44 24.92 -20.73 -1.28
N ILE A 45 24.97 -19.57 -1.93
CA ILE A 45 26.12 -19.16 -2.76
C ILE A 45 27.40 -19.10 -1.91
N ILE A 46 27.34 -18.49 -0.74
CA ILE A 46 28.49 -18.35 0.17
C ILE A 46 28.94 -19.73 0.68
N VAL A 47 28.01 -20.55 1.17
CA VAL A 47 28.31 -21.88 1.72
C VAL A 47 28.90 -22.79 0.65
N GLN A 48 28.38 -22.74 -0.59
CA GLN A 48 28.94 -23.49 -1.72
C GLN A 48 30.36 -23.04 -2.04
N GLY A 49 30.61 -21.73 -2.13
CA GLY A 49 31.96 -21.20 -2.37
C GLY A 49 32.95 -21.57 -1.27
N LEU A 50 32.51 -21.57 -0.01
CA LEU A 50 33.34 -22.00 1.13
C LEU A 50 33.59 -23.51 1.14
N ALA A 51 32.59 -24.31 0.78
CA ALA A 51 32.75 -25.76 0.65
C ALA A 51 33.77 -26.11 -0.44
N ASP A 52 33.66 -25.48 -1.62
CA ASP A 52 34.59 -25.65 -2.73
C ASP A 52 36.02 -25.24 -2.33
N PHE A 53 36.16 -24.11 -1.63
CA PHE A 53 37.45 -23.65 -1.10
C PHE A 53 38.08 -24.68 -0.14
N LEU A 54 37.31 -25.22 0.80
CA LEU A 54 37.79 -26.23 1.75
C LEU A 54 38.23 -27.53 1.07
N VAL A 55 37.53 -27.94 0.00
CA VAL A 55 37.88 -29.13 -0.80
C VAL A 55 39.15 -28.89 -1.62
N LEU A 56 39.28 -27.74 -2.28
CA LEU A 56 40.43 -27.42 -3.12
C LEU A 56 41.73 -27.22 -2.33
N GLN A 57 41.63 -26.76 -1.09
CA GLN A 57 42.78 -26.41 -0.25
C GLN A 57 43.00 -27.41 0.90
N ASP A 58 42.49 -28.64 0.75
CA ASP A 58 42.49 -29.61 1.84
C ASP A 58 43.91 -29.87 2.41
N GLY A 59 44.01 -29.89 3.74
CA GLY A 59 45.26 -30.01 4.50
C GLY A 59 46.14 -28.75 4.60
N ALA A 60 45.92 -27.72 3.77
CA ALA A 60 46.70 -26.47 3.79
C ALA A 60 45.97 -25.29 4.49
N VAL A 61 44.68 -25.45 4.81
CA VAL A 61 43.89 -24.43 5.50
C VAL A 61 44.29 -24.33 6.97
N ASP A 62 44.59 -23.11 7.41
CA ASP A 62 44.82 -22.76 8.81
C ASP A 62 43.67 -23.26 9.71
N SER A 63 44.00 -23.93 10.81
CA SER A 63 43.02 -24.54 11.71
C SER A 63 42.07 -23.51 12.33
N ARG A 64 42.54 -22.27 12.53
CA ARG A 64 41.70 -21.16 13.00
C ARG A 64 40.69 -20.74 11.94
N LEU A 65 41.13 -20.52 10.71
CA LEU A 65 40.24 -20.17 9.59
C LEU A 65 39.17 -21.25 9.36
N ARG A 66 39.56 -22.53 9.41
CA ARG A 66 38.61 -23.64 9.32
C ARG A 66 37.58 -23.58 10.47
N GLY A 67 38.02 -23.32 11.69
CA GLY A 67 37.16 -23.11 12.85
C GLY A 67 36.15 -21.97 12.66
N ASP A 68 36.62 -20.82 12.17
CA ASP A 68 35.77 -19.64 11.91
C ASP A 68 34.73 -19.94 10.82
N ILE A 69 35.12 -20.62 9.74
CA ILE A 69 34.22 -21.06 8.67
C ILE A 69 33.13 -21.98 9.26
N THR A 70 33.51 -22.98 10.05
CA THR A 70 32.55 -23.88 10.70
C THR A 70 31.70 -23.18 11.78
N SER A 71 32.18 -22.10 12.40
CA SER A 71 31.38 -21.40 13.40
C SER A 71 30.30 -20.51 12.79
N TYR A 72 30.55 -19.92 11.62
CA TYR A 72 29.68 -18.90 11.03
C TYR A 72 28.93 -19.37 9.79
N PHE A 73 29.47 -20.38 9.09
CA PHE A 73 29.02 -20.80 7.77
C PHE A 73 28.83 -22.33 7.65
N ASP A 74 28.63 -23.02 8.78
CA ASP A 74 28.33 -24.46 8.81
C ASP A 74 26.90 -24.76 8.35
N GLY A 75 26.74 -24.73 7.03
CA GLY A 75 25.47 -24.94 6.36
C GLY A 75 24.64 -23.67 6.16
N VAL A 76 23.59 -23.81 5.35
CA VAL A 76 22.77 -22.70 4.87
C VAL A 76 22.02 -22.01 6.01
N GLY A 77 21.53 -22.76 7.00
CA GLY A 77 20.81 -22.17 8.14
C GLY A 77 21.71 -21.29 9.01
N ALA A 78 22.92 -21.76 9.31
CA ALA A 78 23.91 -21.01 10.07
C ALA A 78 24.37 -19.76 9.33
N CYS A 79 24.68 -19.89 8.03
CA CYS A 79 25.07 -18.74 7.20
C CYS A 79 23.91 -17.73 7.05
N THR A 80 22.66 -18.18 6.91
CA THR A 80 21.49 -17.30 6.90
C THR A 80 21.38 -16.50 8.20
N MET A 81 21.62 -17.14 9.36
CA MET A 81 21.65 -16.45 10.66
C MET A 81 22.81 -15.46 10.75
N THR A 82 24.00 -15.80 10.23
CA THR A 82 25.16 -14.91 10.15
C THR A 82 24.86 -13.66 9.32
N LEU A 83 24.25 -13.83 8.14
CA LEU A 83 23.81 -12.73 7.28
C LEU A 83 22.76 -11.85 8.00
N PHE A 84 21.87 -12.45 8.79
CA PHE A 84 20.87 -11.73 9.60
C PHE A 84 21.54 -10.89 10.68
N LYS A 85 22.50 -11.46 11.43
CA LYS A 85 23.29 -10.72 12.42
C LYS A 85 24.05 -9.56 11.78
N ALA A 86 24.66 -9.77 10.61
CA ALA A 86 25.40 -8.73 9.89
C ALA A 86 24.49 -7.58 9.41
N THR A 87 23.25 -7.88 9.02
CA THR A 87 22.29 -6.88 8.53
C THR A 87 21.68 -6.05 9.67
N PHE A 88 21.29 -6.70 10.77
CA PHE A 88 20.58 -6.03 11.87
C PHE A 88 21.49 -5.56 13.01
N GLY A 89 22.81 -5.72 12.89
CA GLY A 89 23.77 -5.25 13.89
C GLY A 89 23.88 -6.15 15.12
N GLY A 90 23.65 -7.46 14.95
CA GLY A 90 23.88 -8.44 16.03
C GLY A 90 25.37 -8.66 16.32
N GLN A 91 26.23 -8.56 15.30
CA GLN A 91 27.68 -8.65 15.42
C GLN A 91 28.33 -7.85 14.28
N ASP A 92 29.57 -7.40 14.46
CA ASP A 92 30.29 -6.64 13.45
C ASP A 92 30.46 -7.45 12.16
N TRP A 93 29.89 -6.94 11.07
CA TRP A 93 29.93 -7.58 9.75
C TRP A 93 31.37 -7.74 9.24
N ASN A 94 32.31 -6.92 9.73
CA ASN A 94 33.73 -7.01 9.39
C ASN A 94 34.34 -8.37 9.77
N LEU A 95 33.89 -8.98 10.87
CA LEU A 95 34.37 -10.29 11.31
C LEU A 95 34.06 -11.38 10.27
N TYR A 96 32.86 -11.34 9.70
CA TYR A 96 32.45 -12.27 8.65
C TYR A 96 33.13 -11.96 7.32
N TYR A 97 33.30 -10.67 7.00
CA TYR A 97 34.03 -10.22 5.83
C TYR A 97 35.48 -10.71 5.82
N ASP A 98 36.19 -10.58 6.95
CA ASP A 98 37.60 -10.97 7.07
C ASP A 98 37.77 -12.48 6.84
N VAL A 99 36.84 -13.31 7.34
CA VAL A 99 36.82 -14.76 7.08
C VAL A 99 36.64 -15.03 5.58
N LEU A 100 35.62 -14.42 4.96
CA LEU A 100 35.34 -14.62 3.53
C LEU A 100 36.49 -14.13 2.64
N ASN A 101 37.10 -12.99 2.96
CA ASN A 101 38.21 -12.43 2.20
C ASN A 101 39.45 -13.32 2.21
N ARG A 102 39.71 -14.01 3.34
CA ARG A 102 40.79 -15.01 3.45
C ARG A 102 40.53 -16.27 2.62
N THR A 103 39.28 -16.57 2.29
CA THR A 103 38.91 -17.69 1.39
C THR A 103 38.89 -17.31 -0.09
N GLY A 104 38.98 -16.01 -0.40
CA GLY A 104 39.02 -15.48 -1.75
C GLY A 104 38.17 -14.23 -1.93
N ALA A 105 38.56 -13.36 -2.87
CA ALA A 105 37.90 -12.08 -3.09
C ALA A 105 36.43 -12.21 -3.54
N ALA A 106 36.07 -13.30 -4.25
CA ALA A 106 34.72 -13.50 -4.76
C ALA A 106 33.66 -13.56 -3.65
N GLY A 107 33.90 -14.36 -2.60
CA GLY A 107 32.97 -14.48 -1.47
C GLY A 107 32.82 -13.16 -0.71
N ALA A 108 33.93 -12.43 -0.52
CA ALA A 108 33.92 -11.12 0.10
C ALA A 108 33.13 -10.08 -0.70
N ILE A 109 33.29 -10.04 -2.03
CA ILE A 109 32.53 -9.14 -2.93
C ILE A 109 31.04 -9.45 -2.86
N ILE A 110 30.66 -10.73 -2.93
CA ILE A 110 29.25 -11.16 -2.85
C ILE A 110 28.65 -10.75 -1.50
N PHE A 111 29.39 -10.90 -0.40
CA PHE A 111 28.94 -10.50 0.93
C PHE A 111 28.74 -8.98 1.06
N VAL A 112 29.69 -8.17 0.55
CA VAL A 112 29.53 -6.71 0.55
C VAL A 112 28.33 -6.29 -0.30
N PHE A 113 28.15 -6.90 -1.48
CA PHE A 113 26.98 -6.66 -2.32
C PHE A 113 25.68 -6.99 -1.58
N PHE A 114 25.62 -8.13 -0.89
CA PHE A 114 24.49 -8.50 -0.04
C PHE A 114 24.19 -7.45 1.03
N ILE A 115 25.22 -6.97 1.76
CA ILE A 115 25.03 -5.96 2.81
C ILE A 115 24.49 -4.66 2.21
N CYS A 116 25.08 -4.16 1.12
CA CYS A 116 24.60 -2.96 0.44
C CYS A 116 23.16 -3.12 -0.03
N PHE A 117 22.85 -4.24 -0.70
CA PHE A 117 21.52 -4.56 -1.17
C PHE A 117 20.51 -4.56 -0.02
N MET A 118 20.78 -5.30 1.06
CA MET A 118 19.88 -5.38 2.21
C MET A 118 19.67 -4.02 2.90
N ARG A 119 20.73 -3.22 3.05
CA ARG A 119 20.63 -1.88 3.64
C ARG A 119 19.76 -0.96 2.78
N ILE A 120 19.95 -0.97 1.47
CA ILE A 120 19.11 -0.21 0.52
C ILE A 120 17.68 -0.72 0.54
N SER A 121 17.45 -2.03 0.55
CA SER A 121 16.11 -2.62 0.64
C SER A 121 15.39 -2.20 1.92
N VAL A 122 16.06 -2.23 3.08
CA VAL A 122 15.47 -1.78 4.35
C VAL A 122 15.12 -0.29 4.30
N LEU A 123 16.00 0.56 3.77
CA LEU A 123 15.71 1.99 3.58
C LEU A 123 14.53 2.21 2.64
N ASN A 124 14.42 1.43 1.56
CA ASN A 124 13.32 1.49 0.61
C ASN A 124 11.99 1.05 1.25
N ILE A 125 11.99 0.02 2.10
CA ILE A 125 10.81 -0.42 2.86
C ILE A 125 10.35 0.67 3.82
N ILE A 126 11.27 1.26 4.59
CA ILE A 126 10.95 2.36 5.51
C ILE A 126 10.43 3.58 4.75
N THR A 127 11.03 3.90 3.61
CA THR A 127 10.60 5.01 2.75
C THR A 127 9.20 4.76 2.19
N ALA A 128 8.93 3.55 1.69
CA ALA A 128 7.60 3.18 1.20
C ALA A 128 6.54 3.30 2.31
N LEU A 129 6.84 2.85 3.53
CA LEU A 129 5.97 3.02 4.69
C LEU A 129 5.72 4.50 5.02
N PHE A 130 6.77 5.33 4.97
CA PHE A 130 6.64 6.76 5.23
C PHE A 130 5.80 7.46 4.15
N VAL A 131 5.99 7.10 2.88
CA VAL A 131 5.17 7.58 1.76
C VAL A 131 3.73 7.14 1.93
N GLU A 132 3.47 5.91 2.37
CA GLU A 132 2.12 5.44 2.63
C GLU A 132 1.45 6.20 3.79
N MET A 133 2.17 6.42 4.90
CA MET A 133 1.65 7.18 6.03
C MET A 133 1.38 8.64 5.66
N THR A 134 2.30 9.30 4.96
CA THR A 134 2.12 10.68 4.48
C THR A 134 0.97 10.76 3.48
N SER A 135 0.82 9.79 2.58
CA SER A 135 -0.31 9.72 1.65
C SER A 135 -1.64 9.55 2.37
N ARG A 136 -1.71 8.67 3.38
CA ARG A 136 -2.94 8.48 4.19
C ARG A 136 -3.30 9.75 4.99
N LEU A 137 -2.31 10.51 5.45
CA LEU A 137 -2.52 11.79 6.15
C LEU A 137 -2.88 12.94 5.20
N ALA A 138 -2.35 12.91 3.96
CA ALA A 138 -2.68 13.86 2.90
C ALA A 138 -4.04 13.57 2.26
N THR A 139 -4.52 12.32 2.32
CA THR A 139 -5.86 11.97 1.87
C THR A 139 -6.86 12.49 2.92
N PRO A 140 -7.86 13.32 2.55
CA PRO A 140 -8.83 13.79 3.52
C PRO A 140 -9.50 12.59 4.19
N CYS A 141 -9.48 12.53 5.53
CA CYS A 141 -10.14 11.52 6.37
C CYS A 141 -11.51 11.11 5.80
N THR A 142 -11.95 9.89 6.07
CA THR A 142 -13.28 9.35 5.68
C THR A 142 -14.43 10.31 6.00
N HIS A 143 -14.29 11.09 7.07
CA HIS A 143 -15.26 12.13 7.47
C HIS A 143 -15.29 13.35 6.53
N THR A 144 -14.13 13.76 6.00
CA THR A 144 -14.00 14.78 4.96
C THR A 144 -14.44 14.24 3.60
N GLN A 145 -14.20 12.97 3.27
CA GLN A 145 -14.75 12.35 2.05
C GLN A 145 -16.27 12.25 2.10
N ALA A 146 -16.85 11.87 3.24
CA ALA A 146 -18.30 11.86 3.43
C ALA A 146 -18.90 13.28 3.33
N ARG A 147 -18.19 14.29 3.85
CA ARG A 147 -18.58 15.69 3.70
C ARG A 147 -18.48 16.16 2.24
N MET A 148 -17.39 15.84 1.55
CA MET A 148 -17.23 16.14 0.11
C MET A 148 -18.28 15.46 -0.75
N LYS A 149 -18.66 14.21 -0.42
CA LYS A 149 -19.75 13.51 -1.12
C LYS A 149 -21.10 14.19 -0.89
N ARG A 150 -21.41 14.57 0.36
CA ARG A 150 -22.62 15.35 0.69
C ARG A 150 -22.65 16.72 0.03
N ASP A 151 -21.50 17.40 -0.04
CA ASP A 151 -21.39 18.71 -0.67
C ASP A 151 -21.58 18.60 -2.19
N ARG A 152 -21.00 17.55 -2.84
CA ARG A 152 -21.28 17.22 -4.25
C ARG A 152 -22.75 16.90 -4.50
N GLU A 153 -23.37 16.02 -3.70
CA GLU A 153 -24.80 15.70 -3.81
C GLU A 153 -25.68 16.96 -3.68
N ARG A 154 -25.27 17.93 -2.84
CA ARG A 154 -25.96 19.23 -2.72
C ARG A 154 -25.73 20.15 -3.91
N ASP A 155 -24.52 20.15 -4.50
CA ASP A 155 -24.20 20.93 -5.69
C ASP A 155 -24.95 20.37 -6.91
N ASP A 156 -24.95 19.06 -7.10
CA ASP A 156 -25.68 18.37 -8.15
C ASP A 156 -27.20 18.62 -8.02
N ALA A 157 -27.75 18.58 -6.80
CA ALA A 157 -29.15 18.90 -6.56
C ALA A 157 -29.49 20.38 -6.85
N ARG A 158 -28.55 21.31 -6.61
CA ARG A 158 -28.73 22.74 -6.95
C ARG A 158 -28.71 22.96 -8.46
N GLU A 159 -27.82 22.28 -9.17
CA GLU A 159 -27.71 22.35 -10.62
C GLU A 159 -28.94 21.75 -11.29
N LEU A 160 -29.40 20.59 -10.81
CA LEU A 160 -30.66 19.98 -11.25
C LEU A 160 -31.85 20.94 -11.06
N ARG A 161 -31.98 21.58 -9.89
CA ARG A 161 -33.04 22.58 -9.64
C ARG A 161 -32.97 23.76 -10.61
N ARG A 162 -31.76 24.24 -10.96
CA ARG A 162 -31.59 25.32 -11.94
C ARG A 162 -32.03 24.89 -13.34
N LEU A 163 -31.63 23.70 -13.78
CA LEU A 163 -32.04 23.15 -15.07
C LEU A 163 -33.57 23.01 -15.15
N VAL A 164 -34.19 22.47 -14.10
CA VAL A 164 -35.65 22.35 -14.01
C VAL A 164 -36.33 23.73 -14.04
N SER A 165 -35.82 24.72 -13.30
CA SER A 165 -36.37 26.08 -13.32
C SER A 165 -36.22 26.81 -14.66
N THR A 166 -35.27 26.41 -15.49
CA THR A 166 -35.09 26.98 -16.84
C THR A 166 -36.10 26.39 -17.83
N LEU A 167 -36.62 25.19 -17.55
CA LEU A 167 -37.60 24.48 -18.36
C LEU A 167 -39.04 24.78 -17.94
N ASP A 168 -39.26 25.05 -16.66
CA ASP A 168 -40.55 25.45 -16.07
C ASP A 168 -40.90 26.90 -16.45
N THR A 169 -41.37 27.06 -17.67
CA THR A 169 -41.74 28.35 -18.28
C THR A 169 -43.04 28.92 -17.73
N ASP A 170 -43.88 28.07 -17.10
CA ASP A 170 -45.15 28.44 -16.49
C ASP A 170 -45.07 28.63 -14.97
N ALA A 171 -43.86 28.52 -14.37
CA ALA A 171 -43.59 28.62 -12.94
C ALA A 171 -44.51 27.72 -12.09
N SER A 172 -44.93 26.60 -12.66
CA SER A 172 -45.88 25.67 -12.06
C SER A 172 -45.23 24.79 -10.99
N GLY A 173 -43.90 24.79 -10.90
CA GLY A 173 -43.10 23.91 -10.06
C GLY A 173 -43.08 22.47 -10.55
N ARG A 174 -43.63 22.18 -11.74
CA ARG A 174 -43.77 20.85 -12.32
C ARG A 174 -43.34 20.84 -13.78
N ILE A 175 -42.66 19.79 -14.21
CA ILE A 175 -42.32 19.61 -15.63
C ILE A 175 -43.48 18.89 -16.30
N SER A 176 -44.17 19.57 -17.20
CA SER A 176 -45.22 18.97 -18.01
C SER A 176 -44.65 18.05 -19.11
N ALA A 177 -45.44 17.08 -19.57
CA ALA A 177 -45.00 16.11 -20.58
C ALA A 177 -44.51 16.75 -21.90
N TRP A 178 -45.02 17.93 -22.25
CA TRP A 178 -44.60 18.67 -23.45
C TRP A 178 -43.27 19.41 -23.23
N GLN A 179 -43.06 20.03 -22.05
CA GLN A 179 -41.76 20.63 -21.65
C GLN A 179 -40.67 19.57 -21.58
N PHE A 180 -41.00 18.38 -21.08
CA PHE A 180 -40.07 17.24 -21.05
C PHE A 180 -39.70 16.75 -22.45
N LYS A 181 -40.67 16.70 -23.38
CA LYS A 181 -40.42 16.30 -24.78
C LYS A 181 -39.53 17.32 -25.53
N ASP A 182 -39.73 18.61 -25.25
CA ASP A 182 -38.87 19.68 -25.77
C ASP A 182 -37.44 19.61 -25.20
N MET A 183 -37.31 19.31 -23.91
CA MET A 183 -36.02 19.07 -23.24
C MET A 183 -35.22 17.92 -23.86
N VAL A 184 -35.87 16.80 -24.16
CA VAL A 184 -35.24 15.63 -24.82
C VAL A 184 -34.81 15.95 -26.25
N GLY A 185 -35.47 16.91 -26.92
CA GLY A 185 -35.08 17.40 -28.24
C GLY A 185 -33.83 18.29 -28.24
N ASN A 186 -33.49 18.91 -27.09
CA ASN A 186 -32.36 19.82 -26.98
C ASN A 186 -31.05 19.08 -26.63
N VAL A 187 -30.13 19.03 -27.59
CA VAL A 187 -28.81 18.37 -27.46
C VAL A 187 -28.01 18.92 -26.27
N HIS A 188 -28.11 20.21 -25.97
CA HIS A 188 -27.37 20.83 -24.86
C HIS A 188 -27.89 20.38 -23.49
N MET A 189 -29.21 20.26 -23.35
CA MET A 189 -29.83 19.73 -22.13
C MET A 189 -29.50 18.26 -21.91
N ARG A 190 -29.49 17.43 -22.97
CA ARG A 190 -29.08 16.02 -22.86
C ARG A 190 -27.65 15.88 -22.34
N HIS A 191 -26.74 16.75 -22.76
CA HIS A 191 -25.37 16.76 -22.26
C HIS A 191 -25.28 17.20 -20.80
N CYS A 192 -26.01 18.24 -20.38
CA CYS A 192 -26.06 18.66 -18.96
C CYS A 192 -26.56 17.55 -18.03
N PHE A 193 -27.63 16.84 -18.42
CA PHE A 193 -28.15 15.72 -17.63
C PHE A 193 -27.20 14.50 -17.62
N ALA A 194 -26.51 14.22 -18.73
CA ALA A 194 -25.50 13.17 -18.78
C ALA A 194 -24.28 13.48 -17.87
N VAL A 195 -23.89 14.75 -17.75
CA VAL A 195 -22.82 15.20 -16.81
C VAL A 195 -23.25 15.02 -15.35
N LEU A 196 -24.54 15.15 -15.05
CA LEU A 196 -25.13 14.86 -13.73
C LEU A 196 -25.36 13.35 -13.49
N GLY A 197 -24.92 12.48 -14.41
CA GLY A 197 -25.03 11.02 -14.27
C GLY A 197 -26.43 10.46 -14.56
N LEU A 198 -27.31 11.26 -15.16
CA LEU A 198 -28.68 10.88 -15.50
C LEU A 198 -28.76 10.51 -16.99
N ASP A 199 -28.81 9.21 -17.27
CA ASP A 199 -28.86 8.70 -18.64
C ASP A 199 -30.31 8.72 -19.15
N LEU A 200 -30.62 9.70 -20.00
CA LEU A 200 -31.94 9.93 -20.61
C LEU A 200 -32.30 8.89 -21.71
N ARG A 201 -31.75 7.67 -21.65
CA ARG A 201 -32.06 6.59 -22.61
C ARG A 201 -33.47 6.05 -22.44
N ASN A 202 -33.99 6.03 -21.21
CA ASN A 202 -35.37 5.63 -20.94
C ASN A 202 -36.17 6.84 -20.45
N THR A 203 -36.69 7.60 -21.42
CA THR A 203 -37.35 8.88 -21.20
C THR A 203 -38.67 8.75 -20.45
N GLU A 204 -39.37 7.61 -20.59
CA GLU A 204 -40.64 7.36 -19.88
C GLU A 204 -40.40 7.04 -18.39
N ASP A 205 -39.51 6.10 -18.08
CA ASP A 205 -39.14 5.78 -16.69
C ASP A 205 -38.58 6.99 -15.92
N PHE A 206 -37.82 7.85 -16.61
CA PHE A 206 -37.24 9.05 -15.99
C PHE A 206 -38.29 10.12 -15.71
N PHE A 207 -39.30 10.25 -16.58
CA PHE A 207 -40.44 11.14 -16.35
C PHE A 207 -41.27 10.69 -15.15
N ASP A 208 -41.52 9.38 -15.04
CA ASP A 208 -42.23 8.80 -13.90
C ASP A 208 -41.44 8.94 -12.58
N MET A 209 -40.11 8.76 -12.62
CA MET A 209 -39.24 9.00 -11.46
C MET A 209 -39.28 10.46 -10.99
N LEU A 210 -39.23 11.43 -11.91
CA LEU A 210 -39.33 12.86 -11.59
C LEU A 210 -40.72 13.23 -11.04
N GLY A 211 -41.78 12.66 -11.61
CA GLY A 211 -43.15 12.80 -11.12
C GLY A 211 -43.28 12.36 -9.67
N PHE A 212 -42.64 11.25 -9.30
CA PHE A 212 -42.64 10.71 -7.94
C PHE A 212 -41.90 11.61 -6.93
N VAL A 213 -40.74 12.19 -7.31
CA VAL A 213 -39.96 13.08 -6.43
C VAL A 213 -40.66 14.42 -6.17
N SER A 214 -41.50 14.87 -7.11
CA SER A 214 -42.35 16.07 -6.94
C SER A 214 -43.62 15.83 -6.11
N GLY A 215 -43.88 14.57 -5.71
CA GLY A 215 -45.09 14.14 -5.01
C GLY A 215 -44.99 14.10 -3.48
N ASP A 216 -43.81 14.26 -2.89
CA ASP A 216 -43.65 14.35 -1.43
C ASP A 216 -43.57 15.81 -0.98
N SER A 217 -44.76 16.39 -0.74
CA SER A 217 -45.01 17.58 0.07
C SER A 217 -46.33 17.41 0.80
#